data_AF-A0A661KDK1-F1
#
_entry.id   AF-A0A661KDK1-F1
#
_cell.length_a   1.000
_cell.length_b   1.000
_cell.length_c   1.000
_cell.angle_alpha   90.00
_cell.angle_beta   90.00
_cell.angle_gamma   90.00
#
_symmetry.space_group_name_H-M   'P 1'
#
loop_
_entity.id
_entity.type
_entity.pdbx_description
1 polymer ?
#
loop_
_entity_poly.entity_id
_entity_poly.type
_entity_poly.pdbx_seq_one_letter_code
_entity_poly.pdbx_strand_id
1 'polypeptide(L)'
;MDNVVTRFSPSPTGTLHIGGARTALFNWLFARHNKGKFILRIEDTDIVRSAEEYTQVIIESMQWLGMDWDEGPYFQSKRLDVYRKYIEILLEKGRAYYCDCSPEEVERKRKEAMAAGTKPKYDGKCRTRNLGPGPGRGVRFRAPDAGTTVVHDVIKGIISFDNSELDDLVIQRSDGMPT
;
A
#
# COMPACT_ATOMS: atom_id res chain seq x y z
N MET A 1 -19.06 20.04 8.46
CA MET A 1 -17.70 19.66 8.03
C MET A 1 -17.41 18.34 8.69
N ASP A 2 -17.07 17.32 7.91
CA ASP A 2 -16.70 16.02 8.46
C ASP A 2 -15.48 16.19 9.38
N ASN A 3 -15.44 15.46 10.49
CA ASN A 3 -14.29 15.48 11.38
C ASN A 3 -13.04 15.00 10.62
N VAL A 4 -12.01 15.85 10.56
CA VAL A 4 -10.73 15.51 9.92
C VAL A 4 -10.10 14.30 10.63
N VAL A 5 -9.69 13.29 9.86
CA VAL A 5 -8.95 12.13 10.36
C VAL A 5 -7.69 11.95 9.52
N THR A 6 -6.53 12.01 10.17
CA THR A 6 -5.23 11.76 9.56
C THR A 6 -4.60 10.51 10.16
N ARG A 7 -3.61 9.91 9.46
CA ARG A 7 -2.84 8.81 10.03
C ARG A 7 -1.37 8.87 9.65
N PHE A 8 -0.50 8.59 10.63
CA PHE A 8 0.88 8.22 10.38
C PHE A 8 1.00 6.69 10.33
N SER A 9 1.52 6.17 9.23
CA SER A 9 1.54 4.73 8.93
C SER A 9 2.97 4.21 8.69
N PRO A 10 3.84 4.16 9.71
CA PRO A 10 5.21 3.67 9.55
C PRO A 10 5.28 2.14 9.51
N SER A 11 6.17 1.60 8.68
CA SER A 11 6.57 0.19 8.75
C SER A 11 7.70 0.03 9.76
N PRO A 12 7.66 -0.98 10.65
CA PRO A 12 8.68 -1.17 11.67
C PRO A 12 9.89 -1.92 11.11
N THR A 13 10.50 -1.38 10.06
CA THR A 13 11.67 -1.99 9.36
C THR A 13 12.97 -1.23 9.61
N GLY A 14 12.97 -0.31 10.57
CA GLY A 14 14.09 0.56 10.91
C GLY A 14 13.64 1.71 11.79
N THR A 15 14.56 2.63 12.08
CA THR A 15 14.30 3.79 12.94
C THR A 15 13.51 4.88 12.21
N LEU A 16 12.84 5.73 13.00
CA LEU A 16 12.12 6.89 12.46
C LEU A 16 13.09 7.92 11.88
N HIS A 17 13.22 7.96 10.56
CA HIS A 17 14.03 8.97 9.88
C HIS A 17 13.30 10.33 9.80
N ILE A 18 14.05 11.40 9.56
CA ILE A 18 13.54 12.79 9.52
C ILE A 18 12.39 13.00 8.53
N GLY A 19 12.43 12.34 7.37
CA GLY A 19 11.34 12.37 6.39
C GLY A 19 10.03 11.77 6.91
N GLY A 20 10.11 10.70 7.71
CA GLY A 20 8.98 10.09 8.39
C GLY A 20 8.44 11.01 9.47
N ALA A 21 9.32 11.55 10.33
CA ALA A 21 8.95 12.51 11.37
C ALA A 21 8.26 13.76 10.79
N ARG A 22 8.74 14.30 9.66
CA ARG A 22 8.10 15.42 8.96
C ARG A 22 6.68 15.07 8.49
N THR A 23 6.49 13.86 7.96
CA THR A 23 5.16 13.39 7.54
C THR A 23 4.22 13.26 8.75
N ALA A 24 4.69 12.69 9.86
CA ALA A 24 3.93 12.62 11.10
C ALA A 24 3.52 14.00 11.61
N LEU A 25 4.47 14.95 11.61
CA LEU A 25 4.25 16.33 12.03
C LEU A 25 3.14 17.02 11.23
N PHE A 26 3.14 16.89 9.90
CA PHE A 26 2.07 17.48 9.08
C PHE A 26 0.70 16.85 9.34
N ASN A 27 0.63 15.53 9.53
CA ASN A 27 -0.62 14.85 9.86
C ASN A 27 -1.14 15.28 11.23
N TRP A 28 -0.25 15.40 12.23
CA TRP A 28 -0.57 15.83 13.58
C TRP A 28 -1.03 17.30 13.60
N LEU A 29 -0.26 18.22 13.00
CA LEU A 29 -0.63 19.64 12.91
C LEU A 29 -1.97 19.83 12.19
N PHE A 30 -2.19 19.13 11.08
CA PHE A 30 -3.43 19.24 10.32
C PHE A 30 -4.64 18.73 11.12
N ALA A 31 -4.50 17.61 11.83
CA ALA A 31 -5.56 17.13 12.73
C ALA A 31 -5.81 18.13 13.87
N ARG A 32 -4.77 18.57 14.59
CA ARG A 32 -4.91 19.51 15.71
C ARG A 32 -5.51 20.84 15.29
N HIS A 33 -5.06 21.42 14.18
CA HIS A 33 -5.61 22.67 13.65
C HIS A 33 -7.11 22.56 13.33
N ASN A 34 -7.54 21.42 12.79
CA ASN A 34 -8.93 21.17 12.41
C ASN A 34 -9.76 20.50 13.53
N LYS A 35 -9.22 20.38 14.75
CA LYS A 35 -9.86 19.66 15.88
C LYS A 35 -10.30 18.24 15.50
N GLY A 36 -9.52 17.60 14.64
CA GLY A 36 -9.71 16.25 14.14
C GLY A 36 -8.97 15.20 14.99
N LYS A 37 -8.86 14.00 14.43
CA LYS A 37 -8.14 12.86 15.01
C LYS A 37 -6.86 12.55 14.24
N PHE A 38 -5.80 12.22 14.96
CA PHE A 38 -4.55 11.70 14.44
C PHE A 38 -4.36 10.26 14.89
N ILE A 39 -4.21 9.34 13.93
CA ILE A 39 -4.11 7.89 14.18
C ILE A 39 -2.69 7.40 13.95
N LEU A 40 -2.20 6.53 14.85
CA LEU A 40 -0.98 5.75 14.63
C LEU A 40 -1.34 4.33 14.15
N ARG A 41 -0.80 3.92 12.99
CA ARG A 41 -0.97 2.55 12.47
C ARG A 41 0.37 1.96 12.03
N ILE A 42 0.77 0.87 12.66
CA ILE A 42 2.01 0.17 12.35
C ILE A 42 1.75 -0.78 11.16
N GLU A 43 2.52 -0.60 10.09
CA GLU A 43 2.43 -1.38 8.84
C GLU A 43 3.37 -2.60 8.91
N ASP A 44 3.00 -3.60 9.72
CA ASP A 44 3.79 -4.78 10.10
C ASP A 44 3.44 -6.06 9.31
N THR A 45 2.94 -5.92 8.09
CA THR A 45 2.61 -7.08 7.22
C THR A 45 3.84 -7.78 6.65
N ASP A 46 4.97 -7.09 6.56
CA ASP A 46 6.24 -7.70 6.15
C ASP A 46 6.97 -8.30 7.35
N ILE A 47 6.61 -9.54 7.69
CA ILE A 47 7.12 -10.25 8.87
C ILE A 47 8.66 -10.38 8.85
N VAL A 48 9.28 -10.48 7.66
CA VAL A 48 10.74 -10.69 7.55
C VAL A 48 11.50 -9.41 7.91
N ARG A 49 10.95 -8.25 7.57
CA ARG A 49 11.58 -6.96 7.82
C ARG A 49 11.08 -6.27 9.09
N SER A 50 9.95 -6.71 9.63
CA SER A 50 9.32 -6.10 10.80
C SER A 50 9.92 -6.62 12.10
N ALA A 51 10.34 -5.72 12.99
CA ALA A 51 10.82 -6.09 14.32
C ALA A 51 10.12 -5.28 15.42
N GLU A 52 9.88 -5.91 16.56
CA GLU A 52 9.26 -5.29 17.73
C GLU A 52 10.10 -4.12 18.26
N GLU A 53 11.43 -4.26 18.24
CA GLU A 53 12.36 -3.19 18.60
C GLU A 53 12.14 -1.90 17.79
N TYR A 54 11.88 -2.01 16.49
CA TYR A 54 11.63 -0.84 15.64
C TYR A 54 10.26 -0.23 15.90
N THR A 55 9.26 -1.05 16.22
CA THR A 55 7.95 -0.56 16.66
C THR A 55 8.11 0.29 17.93
N GLN A 56 8.87 -0.19 18.89
CA GLN A 56 9.11 0.51 20.15
C GLN A 56 9.86 1.83 19.92
N VAL A 57 10.91 1.82 19.10
CA VAL A 57 11.64 3.04 18.72
C VAL A 57 10.74 4.07 18.05
N ILE A 58 9.82 3.64 17.17
CA ILE A 58 8.84 4.54 16.54
C ILE A 58 7.95 5.19 17.60
N ILE A 59 7.40 4.39 18.52
CA ILE A 59 6.51 4.85 19.59
C ILE A 59 7.23 5.87 20.49
N GLU A 60 8.44 5.54 20.94
CA GLU A 60 9.26 6.41 21.78
C GLU A 60 9.63 7.71 21.07
N SER A 61 10.00 7.64 19.78
CA SER A 61 10.33 8.82 18.98
C SER A 61 9.13 9.76 18.85
N MET A 62 7.93 9.21 18.63
CA MET A 62 6.69 10.00 18.55
C MET A 62 6.37 10.68 19.88
N GLN A 63 6.52 9.97 21.00
CA GLN A 63 6.32 10.51 22.35
C GLN A 63 7.34 11.61 22.66
N TRP A 64 8.62 11.39 22.35
CA TRP A 64 9.69 12.36 22.57
C TRP A 64 9.47 13.66 21.78
N LEU A 65 8.96 13.55 20.55
CA LEU A 65 8.59 14.71 19.71
C LEU A 65 7.30 15.42 20.18
N GLY A 66 6.61 14.90 21.20
CA GLY A 66 5.33 15.45 21.66
C GLY A 66 4.18 15.28 20.68
N MET A 67 4.28 14.32 19.76
CA MET A 67 3.23 14.01 18.78
C MET A 67 2.36 12.87 19.28
N ASP A 68 1.46 13.21 20.20
CA ASP A 68 0.44 12.29 20.70
C ASP A 68 -0.58 11.91 19.61
N TRP A 69 -1.06 10.67 19.63
CA TRP A 69 -2.11 10.17 18.74
C TRP A 69 -3.39 9.88 19.52
N ASP A 70 -4.53 10.12 18.88
CA ASP A 70 -5.85 9.97 19.49
C ASP A 70 -6.34 8.52 19.44
N GLU A 71 -5.90 7.73 18.45
CA GLU A 71 -6.25 6.31 18.30
C GLU A 71 -5.03 5.47 17.86
N GLY A 72 -4.94 4.25 18.38
CA GLY A 72 -3.86 3.30 18.10
C GLY A 72 -2.85 3.13 19.24
N PRO A 73 -1.69 2.48 19.00
CA PRO A 73 -1.25 1.96 17.70
C PRO A 73 -2.10 0.79 17.22
N TYR A 74 -2.61 0.87 15.99
CA TYR A 74 -3.22 -0.27 15.31
C TYR A 74 -2.16 -1.03 14.52
N PHE A 75 -2.25 -2.37 14.48
CA PHE A 75 -1.30 -3.23 13.77
C PHE A 75 -2.00 -3.88 12.57
N GLN A 76 -1.38 -3.85 11.40
CA GLN A 76 -1.96 -4.46 10.21
C GLN A 76 -1.99 -5.99 10.29
N SER A 77 -0.99 -6.60 10.92
CA SER A 77 -0.93 -8.06 11.16
C SER A 77 -2.17 -8.60 11.88
N LYS A 78 -2.85 -7.76 12.67
CA LYS A 78 -4.09 -8.09 13.41
C LYS A 78 -5.37 -7.87 12.60
N ARG A 79 -5.28 -7.56 11.31
CA ARG A 79 -6.42 -7.16 10.45
C ARG A 79 -6.53 -7.95 9.14
N LEU A 80 -5.89 -9.12 9.07
CA LEU A 80 -5.81 -9.93 7.85
C LEU A 80 -7.18 -10.38 7.33
N ASP A 81 -8.16 -10.56 8.22
CA ASP A 81 -9.55 -10.85 7.90
C ASP A 81 -10.21 -9.72 7.08
N VAL A 82 -9.96 -8.47 7.45
CA VAL A 82 -10.48 -7.30 6.73
C VAL A 82 -9.93 -7.24 5.32
N TYR A 83 -8.62 -7.47 5.15
CA TYR A 83 -7.99 -7.44 3.82
C TYR A 83 -8.50 -8.57 2.94
N ARG A 84 -8.58 -9.78 3.49
CA ARG A 84 -9.12 -10.95 2.76
C ARG A 84 -10.53 -10.67 2.25
N LYS A 85 -11.42 -10.15 3.11
CA LYS A 85 -12.78 -9.77 2.73
C LYS A 85 -12.82 -8.81 1.55
N TYR A 86 -11.98 -7.76 1.54
CA TYR A 86 -11.99 -6.78 0.45
C TYR A 86 -11.33 -7.30 -0.83
N ILE A 87 -10.34 -8.20 -0.73
CA ILE A 87 -9.78 -8.89 -1.89
C ILE A 87 -10.85 -9.78 -2.55
N GLU A 88 -11.62 -10.53 -1.75
CA GLU A 88 -12.74 -11.35 -2.25
C GLU A 88 -13.78 -10.49 -2.98
N ILE A 89 -14.19 -9.36 -2.40
CA ILE A 89 -15.12 -8.41 -3.05
C ILE A 89 -14.56 -7.91 -4.40
N LEU A 90 -13.26 -7.63 -4.50
CA LEU A 90 -12.64 -7.19 -5.75
C LEU A 90 -12.61 -8.30 -6.80
N LEU A 91 -12.32 -9.54 -6.39
CA LEU A 91 -12.36 -10.72 -7.26
C LEU A 91 -13.77 -10.97 -7.80
N GLU A 92 -14.78 -10.96 -6.93
CA GLU A 92 -16.19 -11.14 -7.30
C GLU A 92 -16.68 -10.07 -8.28
N LYS A 93 -16.21 -8.82 -8.13
CA LYS A 93 -16.55 -7.71 -9.02
C LYS A 93 -15.72 -7.66 -10.32
N GLY A 94 -14.84 -8.63 -10.56
CA GLY A 94 -13.93 -8.62 -11.71
C GLY A 94 -12.93 -7.46 -11.70
N ARG A 95 -12.69 -6.87 -10.53
CA ARG A 95 -11.72 -5.78 -10.29
C ARG A 95 -10.37 -6.29 -9.82
N ALA A 96 -10.26 -7.60 -9.60
CA ALA A 96 -9.02 -8.30 -9.34
C ALA A 96 -9.05 -9.68 -10.01
N TYR A 97 -7.88 -10.31 -10.16
CA TYR A 97 -7.75 -11.66 -10.71
C TYR A 97 -6.53 -12.38 -10.14
N TYR A 98 -6.57 -13.72 -10.16
CA TYR A 98 -5.45 -14.55 -9.71
C TYR A 98 -4.30 -14.55 -10.74
N CYS A 99 -3.07 -14.53 -10.23
CA CYS A 99 -1.85 -14.53 -11.02
C CYS A 99 -0.90 -15.62 -10.52
N ASP A 100 -0.39 -16.45 -11.42
CA ASP A 100 0.60 -17.50 -11.15
C ASP A 100 2.00 -17.15 -11.69
N CYS A 101 2.23 -15.89 -12.08
CA CYS A 101 3.56 -15.46 -12.53
C CYS A 101 4.53 -15.45 -11.36
N SER A 102 5.65 -16.15 -11.49
CA SER A 102 6.64 -16.21 -10.41
C SER A 102 7.36 -14.87 -10.24
N PRO A 103 7.89 -14.56 -9.04
CA PRO A 103 8.71 -13.37 -8.83
C PRO A 103 9.90 -13.28 -9.81
N GLU A 104 10.53 -14.42 -10.13
CA GLU A 104 11.64 -14.51 -11.07
C GLU A 104 11.20 -14.19 -12.51
N GLU A 105 10.03 -14.68 -12.94
CA GLU A 105 9.46 -14.32 -14.24
C GLU A 105 9.17 -12.82 -14.35
N VAL A 106 8.58 -12.24 -13.29
CA VAL A 106 8.25 -10.81 -13.25
C VAL A 106 9.52 -9.96 -13.29
N GLU A 107 10.54 -10.32 -12.51
CA GLU A 107 11.81 -9.60 -12.47
C GLU A 107 12.60 -9.73 -13.78
N ARG A 108 12.57 -10.91 -14.42
CA ARG A 108 13.18 -11.11 -15.75
C ARG A 108 12.54 -10.17 -16.78
N LYS A 109 11.20 -10.14 -16.86
CA LYS A 109 10.48 -9.23 -17.78
C LYS A 109 10.76 -7.76 -17.48
N ARG A 110 10.88 -7.41 -16.20
CA ARG A 110 11.25 -6.06 -15.76
C ARG A 110 12.63 -5.67 -16.30
N LYS A 111 13.63 -6.53 -16.16
CA LYS A 111 14.99 -6.32 -16.67
C LYS A 111 15.03 -6.23 -18.21
N GLU A 112 14.27 -7.08 -18.90
CA GLU A 112 14.14 -7.05 -20.36
C GLU A 112 13.54 -5.71 -20.84
N ALA A 113 12.46 -5.26 -20.19
CA ALA A 113 11.84 -3.98 -20.51
C ALA A 113 12.81 -2.80 -20.32
N MET A 114 13.53 -2.78 -19.19
CA MET A 114 14.55 -1.76 -18.90
C MET A 114 15.69 -1.79 -19.92
N ALA A 115 16.20 -2.97 -20.28
CA ALA A 115 17.27 -3.12 -21.28
C ALA A 115 16.82 -2.68 -22.68
N ALA A 116 15.55 -2.84 -23.00
CA ALA A 116 14.94 -2.35 -24.24
C ALA A 116 14.57 -0.85 -24.20
N GLY A 117 14.83 -0.14 -23.08
CA GLY A 117 14.45 1.27 -22.91
C GLY A 117 12.93 1.50 -22.80
N THR A 118 12.16 0.43 -22.58
CA THR A 118 10.70 0.48 -22.41
C THR A 118 10.34 0.53 -20.92
N LYS A 119 9.16 1.08 -20.61
CA LYS A 119 8.69 1.18 -19.23
C LYS A 119 8.40 -0.23 -18.67
N PRO A 120 9.03 -0.64 -17.56
CA PRO A 120 8.72 -1.92 -16.95
C PRO A 120 7.28 -1.92 -16.42
N LYS A 121 6.47 -2.84 -16.97
CA LYS A 121 5.05 -3.01 -16.63
C LYS A 121 4.69 -4.49 -16.70
N TYR A 122 3.75 -4.95 -15.87
CA TYR A 122 3.14 -6.26 -16.05
C TYR A 122 2.42 -6.32 -17.39
N ASP A 123 2.67 -7.40 -18.15
CA ASP A 123 2.15 -7.58 -19.50
C ASP A 123 0.70 -8.08 -19.53
N GLY A 124 0.04 -8.21 -18.38
CA GLY A 124 -1.34 -8.68 -18.30
C GLY A 124 -1.50 -10.18 -18.56
N LYS A 125 -0.41 -10.98 -18.58
CA LYS A 125 -0.39 -12.43 -18.91
C LYS A 125 -1.54 -13.23 -18.28
N CYS A 126 -1.97 -12.89 -17.06
CA CYS A 126 -3.02 -13.63 -16.33
C CYS A 126 -4.44 -13.04 -16.41
N ARG A 127 -4.65 -11.87 -17.04
CA ARG A 127 -5.95 -11.17 -17.06
C ARG A 127 -7.11 -12.02 -17.58
N THR A 128 -6.86 -12.79 -18.65
CA THR A 128 -7.90 -13.55 -19.37
C THR A 128 -7.79 -15.06 -19.15
N ARG A 129 -6.87 -15.49 -18.28
CA ARG A 129 -6.61 -16.93 -18.03
C ARG A 129 -7.63 -17.57 -17.10
N ASN A 130 -8.53 -16.78 -16.50
CA ASN A 130 -9.58 -17.24 -15.58
C ASN A 130 -9.05 -18.20 -14.51
N LEU A 131 -7.89 -17.87 -13.95
CA LEU A 131 -7.28 -18.65 -12.87
C LEU A 131 -8.16 -18.56 -11.62
N GLY A 132 -8.37 -19.69 -10.95
CA GLY A 132 -8.96 -19.73 -9.62
C GLY A 132 -7.89 -19.63 -8.50
N PRO A 133 -8.30 -19.72 -7.23
CA PRO A 133 -7.35 -19.88 -6.12
C PRO A 133 -6.48 -21.12 -6.32
N GLY A 134 -5.24 -21.08 -5.83
CA GLY A 134 -4.31 -22.20 -5.93
C GLY A 134 -2.96 -21.89 -5.30
N PRO A 135 -2.14 -22.91 -5.01
CA PRO A 135 -0.84 -22.73 -4.39
C PRO A 135 0.08 -21.87 -5.27
N GLY A 136 0.85 -20.97 -4.65
CA GLY A 136 1.79 -20.09 -5.34
C GLY A 136 1.14 -18.95 -6.13
N ARG A 137 -0.20 -18.77 -6.06
CA ARG A 137 -0.90 -17.70 -6.77
C ARG A 137 -1.10 -16.48 -5.89
N GLY A 138 -0.77 -15.30 -6.41
CA GLY A 138 -1.16 -14.02 -5.84
C GLY A 138 -2.44 -13.48 -6.47
N VAL A 139 -2.89 -12.32 -5.99
CA VAL A 139 -4.00 -11.56 -6.57
C VAL A 139 -3.48 -10.22 -7.08
N ARG A 140 -3.87 -9.85 -8.30
CA ARG A 140 -3.58 -8.56 -8.90
C ARG A 140 -4.84 -7.71 -9.01
N PHE A 141 -4.71 -6.41 -8.80
CA PHE A 141 -5.72 -5.44 -9.15
C PHE A 141 -5.81 -5.31 -10.67
N ARG A 142 -7.03 -5.27 -11.21
CA ARG A 142 -7.26 -5.05 -12.64
C ARG A 142 -7.38 -3.56 -12.91
N ALA A 143 -6.28 -2.93 -13.32
CA ALA A 143 -6.29 -1.54 -13.75
C ALA A 143 -7.16 -1.38 -15.02
N PRO A 144 -7.78 -0.19 -15.23
CA PRO A 144 -8.52 0.09 -16.46
C PRO A 144 -7.60 -0.02 -17.69
N ASP A 145 -8.15 -0.47 -18.82
CA ASP A 145 -7.36 -0.68 -20.04
C ASP A 145 -7.02 0.62 -20.78
N ALA A 146 -7.88 1.64 -20.67
CA ALA A 146 -7.76 2.92 -21.35
C ALA A 146 -8.44 4.05 -20.55
N GLY A 147 -8.27 5.27 -21.03
CA GLY A 147 -8.80 6.49 -20.40
C GLY A 147 -7.81 7.11 -19.43
N THR A 148 -8.32 8.01 -18.58
CA THR A 148 -7.48 8.82 -17.70
C THR A 148 -7.98 8.73 -16.26
N THR A 149 -7.08 8.46 -15.33
CA THR A 149 -7.34 8.59 -13.90
C THR A 149 -6.88 9.98 -13.45
N VAL A 150 -7.79 10.75 -12.86
CA VAL A 150 -7.52 12.11 -12.38
C VAL A 150 -7.54 12.13 -10.85
N VAL A 151 -6.52 12.72 -10.24
CA VAL A 151 -6.35 12.90 -8.81
C VAL A 151 -6.26 14.38 -8.49
N HIS A 152 -7.11 14.85 -7.58
CA HIS A 152 -7.06 16.22 -7.06
C HIS A 152 -6.21 16.23 -5.78
N ASP A 153 -4.91 16.50 -5.93
CA ASP A 153 -3.96 16.54 -4.81
C ASP A 153 -3.94 17.93 -4.17
N VAL A 154 -3.97 17.99 -2.84
CA VAL A 154 -4.03 19.27 -2.10
C VAL A 154 -2.75 20.10 -2.19
N ILE A 155 -1.61 19.49 -2.55
CA ILE A 155 -0.32 20.18 -2.68
C ILE A 155 0.03 20.43 -4.16
N LYS A 156 -0.14 19.43 -5.01
CA LYS A 156 0.24 19.45 -6.43
C LYS A 156 -0.89 19.89 -7.37
N GLY A 157 -2.12 20.02 -6.88
CA GLY A 157 -3.29 20.32 -7.71
C GLY A 157 -3.77 19.11 -8.51
N ILE A 158 -4.29 19.35 -9.71
CA ILE A 158 -4.84 18.29 -10.56
C ILE A 158 -3.70 17.51 -11.23
N ILE A 159 -3.63 16.21 -10.96
CA ILE A 159 -2.69 15.27 -11.59
C ILE A 159 -3.51 14.25 -12.40
N SER A 160 -3.09 13.97 -13.64
CA SER A 160 -3.72 12.98 -14.50
C SER A 160 -2.74 11.88 -14.89
N PHE A 161 -3.22 10.63 -14.90
CA PHE A 161 -2.48 9.46 -15.33
C PHE A 161 -3.22 8.79 -16.49
N ASP A 162 -2.52 8.51 -17.58
CA ASP A 162 -3.06 7.64 -18.63
C ASP A 162 -3.16 6.21 -18.08
N ASN A 163 -4.33 5.59 -18.18
CA ASN A 163 -4.56 4.25 -17.65
C ASN A 163 -3.72 3.18 -18.36
N SER A 164 -3.27 3.44 -19.59
CA SER A 164 -2.31 2.58 -20.29
C SER A 164 -0.94 2.54 -19.60
N GLU A 165 -0.62 3.52 -18.76
CA GLU A 165 0.59 3.55 -17.96
C GLU A 165 0.46 2.85 -16.59
N LEU A 166 -0.76 2.59 -16.12
CA LEU A 166 -1.01 1.98 -14.82
C LEU A 166 -0.80 0.47 -14.87
N ASP A 167 -0.12 -0.05 -13.86
CA ASP A 167 0.18 -1.47 -13.74
C ASP A 167 -0.90 -2.23 -12.98
N ASP A 168 -1.04 -3.53 -13.28
CA ASP A 168 -1.88 -4.43 -12.48
C ASP A 168 -1.11 -4.85 -11.23
N LEU A 169 -1.15 -3.99 -10.23
CA LEU A 169 -0.43 -4.15 -8.97
C LEU A 169 -0.85 -5.45 -8.28
N VAL A 170 0.14 -6.15 -7.70
CA VAL A 170 -0.15 -7.21 -6.74
C VAL A 170 -0.82 -6.55 -5.53
N ILE A 171 -1.98 -7.07 -5.13
CA ILE A 171 -2.73 -6.67 -3.92
C ILE A 171 -2.78 -7.78 -2.87
N GLN A 172 -2.40 -9.00 -3.25
CA GLN A 172 -2.16 -10.13 -2.35
C GLN A 172 -1.00 -10.95 -2.90
N ARG A 173 0.01 -11.21 -2.07
CA ARG A 173 1.14 -12.08 -2.40
C ARG A 173 0.71 -13.55 -2.44
N SER A 174 1.58 -14.40 -2.98
CA SER A 174 1.36 -15.85 -3.05
C SER A 174 1.30 -16.56 -1.70
N ASP A 175 1.81 -15.92 -0.63
CA ASP A 175 1.69 -16.39 0.76
C ASP A 175 0.40 -15.90 1.45
N GLY A 176 -0.48 -15.20 0.73
CA GLY A 176 -1.76 -14.70 1.22
C GLY A 176 -1.69 -13.34 1.91
N MET A 177 -0.51 -12.76 2.13
CA MET A 177 -0.37 -11.45 2.75
C MET A 177 -0.74 -10.32 1.77
N PRO A 178 -1.45 -9.28 2.24
CA PRO A 178 -1.70 -8.08 1.43
C PRO A 178 -0.40 -7.30 1.22
N THR A 179 -0.40 -6.45 0.20
CA THR A 179 0.70 -5.52 -0.15
C THR A 179 0.32 -4.07 0.09
#